data_AF-A0A920QIS7-F1
#
_entry.id   AF-A0A920QIS7-F1
#
_cell.length_a   1.000
_cell.length_b   1.000
_cell.length_c   1.000
_cell.angle_alpha   90.00
_cell.angle_beta   90.00
_cell.angle_gamma   90.00
#
_symmetry.space_group_name_H-M   'P 1'
#
loop_
_entity.id
_entity.type
_entity.pdbx_description
1 polymer ?
#
loop_
_entity_poly.entity_id
_entity_poly.type
_entity_poly.pdbx_seq_one_letter_code
_entity_poly.pdbx_strand_id
1 'polypeptide(L)'
;MAQIILKEKLYNEEFLSNWVNWQQWLEEEHPGSGMSLDTAIEKLIEHYDEFTPEFAEKESGVSAETIVDVARRIGRAGSRFANMNWRSASSGNFGGWQVARCLQFLNVLTGSIGTRGGTLPNSWNKFHPTLCSKPPAQKFWNELHFPKEYPLSHYELSYLLPHFLKENRGKMSVLFYQSFLIQSGTIQTVLVGSKSFGMKIKWDFTLPLLQHGMKRLTLRIYVLPMGHSSERHDLISYETHSGLWIGYRQPVLREYARRQGKEPEFTYQSNPGEVWEEDEFWIELSWRIDPEGKLGVKEHFLSPYRDGEKLTIDEYYRYLFEHVPGLPEKAAEENMSAFRLHEALWSF
;
A
#
# COMPACT_ATOMS: atom_id res chain seq x y z
N MET A 1 22.97 -0.44 18.83
CA MET A 1 23.17 -1.77 18.19
C MET A 1 24.12 -1.72 17.00
N ALA A 2 23.85 -0.90 15.96
CA ALA A 2 24.73 -0.77 14.79
C ALA A 2 26.20 -0.47 15.17
N GLN A 3 26.43 0.49 16.07
CA GLN A 3 27.76 0.82 16.60
C GLN A 3 28.54 -0.41 17.11
N ILE A 4 27.87 -1.34 17.79
CA ILE A 4 28.46 -2.56 18.37
C ILE A 4 28.82 -3.53 17.25
N ILE A 5 27.91 -3.74 16.29
CA ILE A 5 28.15 -4.60 15.11
C ILE A 5 29.36 -4.10 14.32
N LEU A 6 29.52 -2.79 14.18
CA LEU A 6 30.65 -2.17 13.50
C LEU A 6 31.96 -2.32 14.29
N LYS A 7 31.98 -1.91 15.57
CA LYS A 7 33.17 -1.96 16.44
C LYS A 7 33.67 -3.40 16.63
N GLU A 8 32.77 -4.38 16.69
CA GLU A 8 33.12 -5.80 16.84
C GLU A 8 33.31 -6.53 15.49
N LYS A 9 33.23 -5.82 14.35
CA LYS A 9 33.41 -6.38 13.00
C LYS A 9 32.48 -7.57 12.70
N LEU A 10 31.23 -7.47 13.13
CA LEU A 10 30.19 -8.50 12.93
C LEU A 10 29.33 -8.25 11.67
N TYR A 11 29.70 -7.28 10.84
CA TYR A 11 29.01 -6.95 9.60
C TYR A 11 29.45 -7.85 8.43
N ASN A 12 28.65 -7.87 7.37
CA ASN A 12 28.94 -8.58 6.13
C ASN A 12 29.70 -7.66 5.16
N GLU A 13 31.03 -7.82 5.12
CA GLU A 13 31.92 -6.99 4.31
C GLU A 13 31.61 -7.07 2.80
N GLU A 14 31.37 -8.28 2.28
CA GLU A 14 31.04 -8.49 0.87
C GLU A 14 29.73 -7.78 0.48
N PHE A 15 28.72 -7.82 1.36
CA PHE A 15 27.46 -7.14 1.11
C PHE A 15 27.65 -5.63 1.11
N LEU A 16 28.33 -5.08 2.11
CA LEU A 16 28.58 -3.63 2.21
C LEU A 16 29.41 -3.12 1.03
N SER A 17 30.42 -3.86 0.60
CA SER A 17 31.28 -3.50 -0.52
C SER A 17 30.49 -3.38 -1.83
N ASN A 18 29.62 -4.36 -2.10
CA ASN A 18 28.97 -4.53 -3.40
C ASN A 18 27.60 -3.85 -3.54
N TRP A 19 26.86 -3.68 -2.43
CA TRP A 19 25.42 -3.34 -2.47
C TRP A 19 25.06 -2.06 -1.72
N VAL A 20 26.04 -1.37 -1.13
CA VAL A 20 25.82 -0.12 -0.38
C VAL A 20 26.62 1.00 -1.03
N ASN A 21 26.02 2.19 -1.12
CA ASN A 21 26.60 3.38 -1.74
C ASN A 21 27.58 4.15 -0.81
N TRP A 22 28.44 3.43 -0.10
CA TRP A 22 29.36 4.04 0.87
C TRP A 22 30.40 4.96 0.21
N GLN A 23 30.76 4.71 -1.06
CA GLN A 23 31.67 5.57 -1.82
C GLN A 23 31.09 6.97 -1.96
N GLN A 24 29.82 7.06 -2.37
CA GLN A 24 29.12 8.34 -2.52
C GLN A 24 29.04 9.08 -1.17
N TRP A 25 28.75 8.36 -0.09
CA TRP A 25 28.72 8.96 1.25
C TRP A 25 30.08 9.52 1.67
N LEU A 26 31.19 8.81 1.39
CA LEU A 26 32.54 9.32 1.64
C LEU A 26 32.87 10.56 0.79
N GLU A 27 32.51 10.56 -0.50
CA GLU A 27 32.74 11.70 -1.40
C GLU A 27 32.01 12.97 -0.93
N GLU A 28 30.77 12.82 -0.47
CA GLU A 28 29.90 13.93 -0.10
C GLU A 28 30.18 14.46 1.32
N GLU A 29 30.28 13.57 2.32
CA GLU A 29 30.33 13.95 3.74
C GLU A 29 31.75 13.91 4.33
N HIS A 30 32.68 13.19 3.70
CA HIS A 30 34.06 13.03 4.17
C HIS A 30 35.10 13.29 3.07
N PRO A 31 35.00 14.43 2.35
CA PRO A 31 35.89 14.71 1.23
C PRO A 31 37.36 14.70 1.67
N GLY A 32 38.19 13.96 0.93
CA GLY A 32 39.63 13.82 1.21
C GLY A 32 40.00 12.62 2.09
N SER A 33 39.04 11.82 2.57
CA SER A 33 39.34 10.53 3.19
C SER A 33 39.80 9.50 2.14
N GLY A 34 40.47 8.43 2.61
CA GLY A 34 40.79 7.29 1.75
C GLY A 34 39.53 6.65 1.16
N MET A 35 39.57 6.26 -0.11
CA MET A 35 38.44 5.62 -0.80
C MET A 35 38.48 4.10 -0.60
N SER A 36 38.19 3.66 0.63
CA SER A 36 38.11 2.24 0.99
C SER A 36 36.93 1.96 1.91
N LEU A 37 36.47 0.70 1.91
CA LEU A 37 35.42 0.26 2.82
C LEU A 37 35.87 0.40 4.28
N ASP A 38 37.13 0.09 4.60
CA ASP A 38 37.67 0.28 5.95
C ASP A 38 37.54 1.73 6.43
N THR A 39 37.88 2.70 5.59
CA THR A 39 37.71 4.12 5.91
C THR A 39 36.23 4.49 6.06
N ALA A 40 35.34 3.93 5.23
CA ALA A 40 33.90 4.13 5.40
C ALA A 40 33.40 3.57 6.75
N ILE A 41 33.84 2.38 7.15
CA ILE A 41 33.48 1.77 8.43
C ILE A 41 34.02 2.60 9.60
N GLU A 42 35.25 3.08 9.53
CA GLU A 42 35.83 3.98 10.54
C GLU A 42 34.99 5.25 10.70
N LYS A 43 34.67 5.92 9.59
CA LYS A 43 33.83 7.13 9.61
C LYS A 43 32.42 6.86 10.11
N LEU A 44 31.87 5.69 9.79
CA LEU A 44 30.54 5.28 10.26
C LEU A 44 30.54 5.00 11.77
N ILE A 45 31.62 4.43 12.31
CA ILE A 45 31.80 4.26 13.76
C ILE A 45 31.87 5.63 14.45
N GLU A 46 32.63 6.59 13.89
CA GLU A 46 32.69 7.97 14.39
C GLU A 46 31.30 8.64 14.37
N HIS A 47 30.55 8.48 13.26
CA HIS A 47 29.21 9.04 13.11
C HIS A 47 28.23 8.55 14.18
N TYR A 48 28.41 7.31 14.65
CA TYR A 48 27.57 6.71 15.70
C TYR A 48 28.18 6.75 17.10
N ASP A 49 29.27 7.52 17.34
CA ASP A 49 30.01 7.41 18.60
C ASP A 49 29.22 7.87 19.83
N GLU A 50 28.35 8.87 19.66
CA GLU A 50 27.44 9.37 20.71
C GLU A 50 26.39 8.33 21.16
N PHE A 51 26.01 7.40 20.29
CA PHE A 51 24.93 6.44 20.55
C PHE A 51 25.41 5.17 21.27
N THR A 52 25.99 5.36 22.46
CA THR A 52 26.51 4.27 23.30
C THR A 52 25.38 3.38 23.88
N PRO A 53 25.70 2.18 24.39
CA PRO A 53 24.72 1.36 25.12
C PRO A 53 24.09 2.09 26.32
N GLU A 54 24.87 2.89 27.05
CA GLU A 54 24.40 3.66 28.22
C GLU A 54 23.48 4.81 27.80
N PHE A 55 23.80 5.49 26.69
CA PHE A 55 22.89 6.47 26.09
C PHE A 55 21.55 5.80 25.73
N ALA A 56 21.59 4.67 25.03
CA ALA A 56 20.40 3.97 24.60
C ALA A 56 19.59 3.40 25.78
N GLU A 57 20.25 2.98 26.87
CA GLU A 57 19.57 2.54 28.09
C GLU A 57 18.78 3.68 28.74
N LYS A 58 19.39 4.87 28.84
CA LYS A 58 18.71 6.06 29.37
C LYS A 58 17.49 6.46 28.54
N GLU A 59 17.59 6.40 27.22
CA GLU A 59 16.50 6.82 26.32
C GLU A 59 15.39 5.77 26.16
N SER A 60 15.73 4.47 26.17
CA SER A 60 14.78 3.39 25.88
C SER A 60 14.27 2.65 27.13
N GLY A 61 14.99 2.74 28.25
CA GLY A 61 14.74 1.92 29.45
C GLY A 61 15.16 0.45 29.31
N VAL A 62 15.78 0.04 28.20
CA VAL A 62 16.32 -1.31 27.99
C VAL A 62 17.78 -1.32 28.47
N SER A 63 18.16 -2.29 29.31
CA SER A 63 19.52 -2.30 29.88
C SER A 63 20.61 -2.34 28.81
N ALA A 64 21.73 -1.63 29.04
CA ALA A 64 22.88 -1.62 28.14
C ALA A 64 23.38 -3.04 27.82
N GLU A 65 23.40 -3.92 28.82
CA GLU A 65 23.74 -5.34 28.66
C GLU A 65 22.84 -6.04 27.63
N THR A 66 21.53 -5.83 27.72
CA THR A 66 20.56 -6.41 26.78
C THR A 66 20.78 -5.87 25.37
N ILE A 67 21.04 -4.56 25.23
CA ILE A 67 21.30 -3.93 23.92
C ILE A 67 22.55 -4.54 23.28
N VAL A 68 23.61 -4.77 24.06
CA VAL A 68 24.85 -5.39 23.60
C VAL A 68 24.64 -6.85 23.22
N ASP A 69 23.97 -7.64 24.04
CA ASP A 69 23.66 -9.04 23.75
C ASP A 69 22.84 -9.18 22.46
N VAL A 70 21.78 -8.38 22.31
CA VAL A 70 20.95 -8.38 21.10
C VAL A 70 21.76 -7.99 19.87
N ALA A 71 22.59 -6.94 19.94
CA ALA A 71 23.42 -6.52 18.81
C ALA A 71 24.38 -7.64 18.36
N ARG A 72 25.03 -8.34 19.31
CA ARG A 72 25.91 -9.47 19.03
C ARG A 72 25.15 -10.65 18.42
N ARG A 73 23.95 -10.95 18.91
CA ARG A 73 23.10 -12.00 18.33
C ARG A 73 22.70 -11.69 16.89
N ILE A 74 22.36 -10.43 16.60
CA ILE A 74 22.07 -9.97 15.24
C ILE A 74 23.30 -10.15 14.34
N GLY A 75 24.46 -9.65 14.76
CA GLY A 75 25.71 -9.82 14.02
C GLY A 75 26.05 -11.30 13.75
N ARG A 76 25.92 -12.17 14.76
CA ARG A 76 26.14 -13.63 14.63
C ARG A 76 25.11 -14.33 13.75
N ALA A 77 23.87 -13.82 13.70
CA ALA A 77 22.86 -14.36 12.79
C ALA A 77 23.27 -14.13 11.32
N GLY A 78 24.01 -13.05 11.05
CA GLY A 78 24.50 -12.69 9.71
C GLY A 78 23.33 -12.60 8.72
N SER A 79 23.46 -13.30 7.59
CA SER A 79 22.43 -13.32 6.55
C SER A 79 21.08 -13.94 6.98
N ARG A 80 20.94 -14.46 8.21
CA ARG A 80 19.71 -15.07 8.73
C ARG A 80 18.98 -14.18 9.74
N PHE A 81 19.18 -12.88 9.66
CA PHE A 81 18.48 -11.89 10.48
C PHE A 81 17.28 -11.30 9.73
N ALA A 82 16.10 -11.42 10.34
CA ALA A 82 14.88 -10.78 9.88
C ALA A 82 14.38 -9.79 10.95
N ASN A 83 13.91 -8.63 10.49
CA ASN A 83 13.24 -7.66 11.35
C ASN A 83 11.89 -7.26 10.75
N MET A 84 10.97 -6.83 11.61
CA MET A 84 9.71 -6.24 11.20
C MET A 84 9.48 -4.95 11.98
N ASN A 85 9.02 -3.93 11.28
CA ASN A 85 8.62 -2.68 11.90
C ASN A 85 7.11 -2.69 12.18
N TRP A 86 6.72 -2.35 13.41
CA TRP A 86 5.32 -2.24 13.76
C TRP A 86 4.77 -0.84 13.48
N ARG A 87 3.54 -0.77 12.96
CA ARG A 87 2.92 0.47 12.49
C ARG A 87 2.92 1.58 13.55
N SER A 88 2.68 1.28 14.82
CA SER A 88 2.58 2.33 15.85
C SER A 88 3.88 3.10 16.03
N ALA A 89 5.03 2.43 15.92
CA ALA A 89 6.34 3.07 16.06
C ALA A 89 6.56 4.11 14.96
N SER A 90 6.21 3.78 13.71
CA SER A 90 6.45 4.67 12.57
C SER A 90 5.36 5.68 12.27
N SER A 91 4.09 5.37 12.55
CA SER A 91 2.96 6.25 12.23
C SER A 91 2.53 7.16 13.39
N GLY A 92 2.82 6.77 14.64
CA GLY A 92 2.34 7.48 15.83
C GLY A 92 3.30 8.52 16.40
N ASN A 93 4.52 8.65 15.86
CA ASN A 93 5.58 9.46 16.44
C ASN A 93 6.17 10.44 15.42
N PHE A 94 6.49 11.65 15.88
CA PHE A 94 7.29 12.57 15.08
C PHE A 94 8.65 11.93 14.78
N GLY A 95 9.01 11.85 13.50
CA GLY A 95 10.24 11.15 13.10
C GLY A 95 10.13 9.62 13.05
N GLY A 96 8.96 9.01 13.24
CA GLY A 96 8.80 7.54 13.31
C GLY A 96 9.28 6.75 12.08
N TRP A 97 9.37 7.38 10.90
CA TRP A 97 10.00 6.82 9.71
C TRP A 97 11.49 6.46 9.91
N GLN A 98 12.20 7.13 10.83
CA GLN A 98 13.57 6.80 11.18
C GLN A 98 13.68 5.44 11.87
N VAL A 99 12.65 5.00 12.61
CA VAL A 99 12.63 3.66 13.22
C VAL A 99 12.77 2.57 12.15
N ALA A 100 12.02 2.70 11.05
CA ALA A 100 12.10 1.77 9.94
C ALA A 100 13.50 1.78 9.28
N ARG A 101 14.11 2.97 9.14
CA ARG A 101 15.46 3.11 8.58
C ARG A 101 16.53 2.50 9.48
N CYS A 102 16.48 2.75 10.79
CA CYS A 102 17.42 2.18 11.76
C CYS A 102 17.32 0.66 11.82
N LEU A 103 16.10 0.10 11.77
CA LEU A 103 15.90 -1.35 11.71
C LEU A 103 16.41 -1.94 10.39
N GLN A 104 16.08 -1.32 9.26
CA GLN A 104 16.56 -1.76 7.95
C GLN A 104 18.09 -1.71 7.85
N PHE A 105 18.72 -0.72 8.49
CA PHE A 105 20.17 -0.61 8.53
C PHE A 105 20.84 -1.81 9.18
N LEU A 106 20.22 -2.45 10.17
CA LEU A 106 20.73 -3.70 10.74
C LEU A 106 20.79 -4.82 9.70
N ASN A 107 19.77 -4.95 8.85
CA ASN A 107 19.77 -5.92 7.74
C ASN A 107 20.82 -5.61 6.67
N VAL A 108 21.09 -4.33 6.43
CA VAL A 108 22.18 -3.90 5.53
C VAL A 108 23.53 -4.30 6.10
N LEU A 109 23.78 -4.02 7.40
CA LEU A 109 25.01 -4.40 8.06
C LEU A 109 25.23 -5.92 8.08
N THR A 110 24.18 -6.71 8.25
CA THR A 110 24.28 -8.18 8.28
C THR A 110 24.20 -8.83 6.90
N GLY A 111 23.89 -8.08 5.84
CA GLY A 111 23.65 -8.59 4.50
C GLY A 111 22.50 -9.61 4.44
N SER A 112 21.42 -9.35 5.18
CA SER A 112 20.29 -10.28 5.37
C SER A 112 19.03 -9.88 4.59
N ILE A 113 19.20 -9.33 3.39
CA ILE A 113 18.12 -8.96 2.48
C ILE A 113 18.03 -10.01 1.38
N GLY A 114 16.86 -10.63 1.19
CA GLY A 114 16.65 -11.63 0.15
C GLY A 114 17.32 -12.98 0.40
N THR A 115 17.78 -13.22 1.62
CA THR A 115 18.49 -14.43 2.03
C THR A 115 17.58 -15.39 2.78
N ARG A 116 17.94 -16.69 2.81
CA ARG A 116 17.17 -17.70 3.56
C ARG A 116 17.22 -17.39 5.06
N GLY A 117 16.06 -17.11 5.66
CA GLY A 117 15.93 -16.71 7.07
C GLY A 117 16.19 -15.22 7.32
N GLY A 118 16.48 -14.43 6.28
CA GLY A 118 16.59 -12.98 6.34
C GLY A 118 15.25 -12.27 6.07
N THR A 119 15.32 -10.95 5.89
CA THR A 119 14.16 -10.14 5.48
C THR A 119 13.96 -10.23 3.97
N LEU A 120 12.74 -10.53 3.55
CA LEU A 120 12.35 -10.56 2.16
C LEU A 120 11.54 -9.29 1.83
N PRO A 121 11.96 -8.45 0.87
CA PRO A 121 11.20 -7.27 0.49
C PRO A 121 9.80 -7.63 0.00
N ASN A 122 8.79 -6.89 0.47
CA ASN A 122 7.39 -7.20 0.17
C ASN A 122 7.08 -7.14 -1.34
N SER A 123 7.70 -6.20 -2.05
CA SER A 123 7.54 -6.03 -3.50
C SER A 123 7.96 -7.27 -4.31
N TRP A 124 8.81 -8.14 -3.76
CA TRP A 124 9.24 -9.38 -4.44
C TRP A 124 8.19 -10.48 -4.39
N ASN A 125 7.26 -10.43 -3.42
CA ASN A 125 6.21 -11.44 -3.23
C ASN A 125 4.81 -10.91 -3.51
N LYS A 126 4.69 -9.70 -4.06
CA LYS A 126 3.41 -9.06 -4.32
C LYS A 126 2.98 -9.24 -5.78
N PHE A 127 1.80 -9.82 -5.99
CA PHE A 127 1.22 -9.93 -7.32
C PHE A 127 0.75 -8.57 -7.83
N HIS A 128 1.11 -8.27 -9.08
CA HIS A 128 0.67 -7.08 -9.79
C HIS A 128 -0.11 -7.54 -11.03
N PRO A 129 -1.44 -7.32 -11.07
CA PRO A 129 -2.26 -7.81 -12.17
C PRO A 129 -1.98 -7.06 -13.47
N THR A 130 -2.04 -7.80 -14.58
CA THR A 130 -2.14 -7.19 -15.92
C THR A 130 -3.59 -6.73 -16.12
N LEU A 131 -3.78 -5.43 -16.33
CA LEU A 131 -5.10 -4.81 -16.50
C LEU A 131 -5.46 -4.68 -17.98
N CYS A 132 -6.77 -4.60 -18.27
CA CYS A 132 -7.32 -4.42 -19.64
C CYS A 132 -6.81 -3.14 -20.32
N SER A 133 -6.52 -2.10 -19.53
CA SER A 133 -6.00 -0.83 -20.00
C SER A 133 -4.99 -0.26 -19.03
N LYS A 134 -4.02 0.50 -19.54
CA LYS A 134 -3.01 1.22 -18.75
C LYS A 134 -3.15 2.72 -19.02
N PRO A 135 -3.87 3.48 -18.18
CA PRO A 135 -3.99 4.91 -18.36
C PRO A 135 -2.61 5.59 -18.27
N PRO A 136 -2.41 6.71 -18.99
CA PRO A 136 -1.15 7.45 -18.93
C PRO A 136 -0.91 7.99 -17.52
N ALA A 137 0.36 8.15 -17.17
CA ALA A 137 0.75 8.80 -15.92
C ALA A 137 0.23 10.24 -15.85
N GLN A 138 0.04 10.74 -14.62
CA GLN A 138 -0.35 12.13 -14.39
C GLN A 138 0.69 13.08 -15.01
N LYS A 139 0.21 14.10 -15.73
CA LYS A 139 1.07 15.06 -16.44
C LYS A 139 1.58 16.19 -15.55
N PHE A 140 0.99 16.38 -14.38
CA PHE A 140 1.30 17.48 -13.48
C PHE A 140 1.36 17.02 -12.04
N TRP A 141 2.16 17.72 -11.25
CA TRP A 141 2.30 17.49 -9.82
C TRP A 141 1.10 18.09 -9.07
N ASN A 142 0.36 17.28 -8.34
CA ASN A 142 -0.74 17.75 -7.50
C ASN A 142 -0.25 18.04 -6.07
N GLU A 143 -0.04 19.31 -5.76
CA GLU A 143 0.44 19.77 -4.45
C GLU A 143 -0.54 19.51 -3.29
N LEU A 144 -1.82 19.21 -3.58
CA LEU A 144 -2.77 18.79 -2.55
C LEU A 144 -2.62 17.31 -2.17
N HIS A 145 -2.10 16.48 -3.08
CA HIS A 145 -1.81 15.06 -2.82
C HIS A 145 -0.39 14.88 -2.30
N PHE A 146 0.57 15.50 -2.99
CA PHE A 146 1.99 15.45 -2.68
C PHE A 146 2.52 16.87 -2.42
N PRO A 147 2.50 17.35 -1.17
CA PRO A 147 2.97 18.69 -0.83
C PRO A 147 4.47 18.85 -1.07
N LYS A 148 4.89 20.06 -1.48
CA LYS A 148 6.30 20.43 -1.71
C LYS A 148 7.16 20.32 -0.45
N GLU A 149 6.53 20.42 0.72
CA GLU A 149 7.15 20.30 2.02
C GLU A 149 7.63 18.87 2.33
N TYR A 150 7.07 17.86 1.64
CA TYR A 150 7.38 16.45 1.85
C TYR A 150 7.60 15.73 0.51
N PRO A 151 8.60 16.13 -0.30
CA PRO A 151 8.77 15.64 -1.67
C PRO A 151 9.16 14.15 -1.74
N LEU A 152 9.64 13.58 -0.63
CA LEU A 152 10.04 12.18 -0.51
C LEU A 152 8.99 11.31 0.19
N SER A 153 7.76 11.81 0.38
CA SER A 153 6.68 11.00 0.97
C SER A 153 6.35 9.81 0.05
N HIS A 154 6.44 8.59 0.59
CA HIS A 154 6.15 7.37 -0.17
C HIS A 154 4.65 7.21 -0.48
N TYR A 155 3.78 7.76 0.36
CA TYR A 155 2.32 7.73 0.20
C TYR A 155 1.74 9.16 0.26
N GLU A 156 0.53 9.32 -0.30
CA GLU A 156 -0.26 10.54 -0.20
C GLU A 156 -0.50 10.91 1.27
N LEU A 157 -0.29 12.19 1.60
CA LEU A 157 -0.45 12.71 2.96
C LEU A 157 -1.88 13.21 3.18
N SER A 158 -2.87 12.34 3.01
CA SER A 158 -4.30 12.67 3.03
C SER A 158 -4.77 13.37 4.32
N TYR A 159 -4.06 13.19 5.43
CA TYR A 159 -4.31 13.90 6.69
C TYR A 159 -3.96 15.39 6.65
N LEU A 160 -3.16 15.86 5.70
CA LEU A 160 -2.81 17.27 5.49
C LEU A 160 -3.80 18.02 4.59
N LEU A 161 -4.49 17.29 3.70
CA LEU A 161 -5.53 17.85 2.81
C LEU A 161 -6.51 18.81 3.51
N PRO A 162 -7.02 18.54 4.74
CA PRO A 162 -7.95 19.44 5.41
C PRO A 162 -7.31 20.79 5.77
N HIS A 163 -6.03 20.75 6.17
CA HIS A 163 -5.24 21.93 6.52
C HIS A 163 -4.97 22.77 5.27
N PHE A 164 -4.60 22.13 4.15
CA PHE A 164 -4.35 22.82 2.89
C PHE A 164 -5.59 23.55 2.36
N LEU A 165 -6.77 22.95 2.51
CA LEU A 165 -8.03 23.58 2.12
C LEU A 165 -8.41 24.73 3.05
N LYS A 166 -8.08 24.64 4.35
CA LYS A 166 -8.26 25.73 5.31
C LYS A 166 -7.33 26.92 5.02
N GLU A 167 -6.12 26.64 4.55
CA GLU A 167 -5.13 27.63 4.10
C GLU A 167 -5.42 28.20 2.71
N ASN A 168 -6.50 27.78 2.05
CA ASN A 168 -6.85 28.16 0.68
C ASN A 168 -5.78 27.80 -0.37
N ARG A 169 -5.00 26.74 -0.15
CA ARG A 169 -4.01 26.23 -1.13
C ARG A 169 -4.65 25.61 -2.37
N GLY A 170 -5.93 25.24 -2.31
CA GLY A 170 -6.66 24.70 -3.43
C GLY A 170 -8.15 24.59 -3.15
N LYS A 171 -8.89 24.09 -4.14
CA LYS A 171 -10.34 23.87 -4.06
C LYS A 171 -10.66 22.43 -4.41
N MET A 172 -11.67 21.86 -3.76
CA MET A 172 -12.15 20.52 -4.03
C MET A 172 -13.67 20.54 -4.19
N SER A 173 -14.13 20.17 -5.39
CA SER A 173 -15.55 20.16 -5.75
C SER A 173 -16.25 18.88 -5.32
N VAL A 174 -15.57 17.74 -5.45
CA VAL A 174 -16.08 16.41 -5.10
C VAL A 174 -14.97 15.65 -4.36
N LEU A 175 -15.34 15.00 -3.26
CA LEU A 175 -14.48 14.09 -2.52
C LEU A 175 -15.18 12.74 -2.43
N PHE A 176 -14.53 11.69 -2.94
CA PHE A 176 -14.88 10.30 -2.69
C PHE A 176 -14.08 9.82 -1.48
N TYR A 177 -14.72 9.04 -0.62
CA TYR A 177 -14.10 8.59 0.63
C TYR A 177 -14.63 7.22 1.04
N GLN A 178 -13.72 6.31 1.38
CA GLN A 178 -13.99 4.92 1.78
C GLN A 178 -13.52 4.65 3.24
N SER A 179 -14.22 3.77 3.94
CA SER A 179 -14.24 3.55 5.40
C SER A 179 -12.91 3.46 6.17
N PHE A 180 -11.80 3.05 5.54
CA PHE A 180 -10.53 2.81 6.25
C PHE A 180 -9.93 4.03 6.96
N LEU A 181 -10.38 5.24 6.66
CA LEU A 181 -9.86 6.50 7.22
C LEU A 181 -10.69 7.06 8.39
N ILE A 182 -11.75 6.37 8.85
CA ILE A 182 -12.59 6.89 9.95
C ILE A 182 -11.79 6.82 11.25
N GLN A 183 -10.94 5.80 11.37
CA GLN A 183 -10.05 5.63 12.53
C GLN A 183 -8.88 6.63 12.58
N SER A 184 -8.53 7.30 11.48
CA SER A 184 -7.34 8.19 11.45
C SER A 184 -7.63 9.65 11.79
N GLY A 185 -8.84 10.00 12.24
CA GLY A 185 -9.18 11.39 12.62
C GLY A 185 -9.26 12.39 11.44
N THR A 186 -8.95 11.95 10.21
CA THR A 186 -8.94 12.79 9.01
C THR A 186 -10.31 13.42 8.76
N ILE A 187 -11.40 12.65 8.90
CA ILE A 187 -12.77 13.19 8.77
C ILE A 187 -13.13 14.15 9.90
N GLN A 188 -12.73 13.89 11.14
CA GLN A 188 -12.99 14.80 12.25
C GLN A 188 -12.34 16.17 11.99
N THR A 189 -11.11 16.20 11.48
CA THR A 189 -10.40 17.44 11.13
C THR A 189 -10.99 18.14 9.88
N VAL A 190 -11.38 17.40 8.84
CA VAL A 190 -12.09 17.96 7.65
C VAL A 190 -13.44 18.59 8.05
N LEU A 191 -14.18 17.94 8.94
CA LEU A 191 -15.51 18.38 9.34
C LEU A 191 -15.46 19.56 10.32
N VAL A 192 -14.46 19.65 11.19
CA VAL A 192 -14.33 20.79 12.13
C VAL A 192 -13.82 22.06 11.42
N GLY A 193 -13.20 21.94 10.23
CA GLY A 193 -12.40 23.01 9.65
C GLY A 193 -12.92 23.80 8.44
N SER A 194 -14.08 23.53 7.84
CA SER A 194 -14.28 23.94 6.43
C SER A 194 -15.53 24.77 6.09
N LYS A 195 -15.27 26.01 5.63
CA LYS A 195 -16.18 26.88 4.86
C LYS A 195 -16.03 26.69 3.32
N SER A 196 -15.18 25.77 2.87
CA SER A 196 -14.63 25.77 1.49
C SER A 196 -15.13 24.62 0.58
N PHE A 197 -16.21 23.91 0.94
CA PHE A 197 -16.69 22.75 0.16
C PHE A 197 -18.00 23.01 -0.59
N GLY A 198 -18.08 22.51 -1.83
CA GLY A 198 -19.29 22.51 -2.66
C GLY A 198 -20.11 21.21 -2.61
N MET A 199 -19.47 20.03 -2.48
CA MET A 199 -20.15 18.72 -2.40
C MET A 199 -19.23 17.64 -1.79
N LYS A 200 -19.79 16.68 -1.03
CA LYS A 200 -19.06 15.49 -0.52
C LYS A 200 -19.83 14.22 -0.89
N ILE A 201 -19.15 13.16 -1.30
CA ILE A 201 -19.75 11.83 -1.52
C ILE A 201 -19.12 10.90 -0.48
N LYS A 202 -19.90 10.52 0.52
CA LYS A 202 -19.49 9.58 1.58
C LYS A 202 -19.88 8.16 1.15
N TRP A 203 -18.99 7.21 1.37
CA TRP A 203 -19.31 5.80 1.22
C TRP A 203 -19.41 5.26 2.64
N ASP A 204 -20.59 4.78 3.03
CA ASP A 204 -20.84 4.39 4.42
C ASP A 204 -21.20 2.92 4.52
N PHE A 205 -20.46 2.23 5.38
CA PHE A 205 -20.84 0.97 5.97
C PHE A 205 -21.46 1.32 7.33
N THR A 206 -22.78 1.54 7.37
CA THR A 206 -23.64 1.75 8.57
C THR A 206 -23.03 2.52 9.79
N LEU A 207 -23.44 3.80 9.95
CA LEU A 207 -23.44 4.76 11.10
C LEU A 207 -23.01 4.29 12.53
N PRO A 208 -22.48 5.16 13.44
CA PRO A 208 -23.06 6.50 13.74
C PRO A 208 -22.14 7.66 14.21
N LEU A 209 -22.78 8.82 14.47
CA LEU A 209 -22.38 9.99 15.28
C LEU A 209 -21.72 11.21 14.58
N LEU A 210 -22.57 12.13 14.12
CA LEU A 210 -22.26 13.56 14.07
C LEU A 210 -23.17 14.32 15.05
N GLN A 211 -22.77 14.34 16.33
CA GLN A 211 -23.17 15.42 17.22
C GLN A 211 -22.09 16.49 17.11
N HIS A 212 -22.41 17.66 16.56
CA HIS A 212 -21.90 19.01 16.91
C HIS A 212 -22.33 19.97 15.79
N GLY A 213 -23.13 20.97 16.17
CA GLY A 213 -23.77 21.89 15.24
C GLY A 213 -22.78 22.81 14.51
N MET A 214 -22.85 22.82 13.18
CA MET A 214 -22.25 23.87 12.35
C MET A 214 -23.36 24.60 11.56
N LYS A 215 -23.38 25.94 11.65
CA LYS A 215 -24.35 26.80 10.96
C LYS A 215 -23.93 27.06 9.49
N ARG A 216 -24.88 26.82 8.58
CA ARG A 216 -25.00 27.28 7.17
C ARG A 216 -23.77 27.09 6.25
N LEU A 217 -23.53 25.84 5.87
CA LEU A 217 -23.20 25.46 4.48
C LEU A 217 -24.12 24.28 4.13
N THR A 218 -24.80 24.32 2.98
CA THR A 218 -25.62 23.18 2.52
C THR A 218 -24.70 22.07 2.01
N LEU A 219 -24.15 21.28 2.93
CA LEU A 219 -23.38 20.10 2.60
C LEU A 219 -24.32 19.06 2.00
N ARG A 220 -24.11 18.69 0.74
CA ARG A 220 -24.71 17.48 0.16
C ARG A 220 -23.77 16.33 0.42
N ILE A 221 -24.27 15.32 1.12
CA ILE A 221 -23.59 14.05 1.39
C ILE A 221 -24.42 12.95 0.73
N TYR A 222 -23.85 12.30 -0.28
CA TYR A 222 -24.39 11.05 -0.79
C TYR A 222 -23.82 9.92 0.04
N VAL A 223 -24.64 8.94 0.41
CA VAL A 223 -24.21 7.70 1.06
C VAL A 223 -24.50 6.57 0.11
N LEU A 224 -23.44 5.92 -0.39
CA LEU A 224 -23.54 4.80 -1.32
C LEU A 224 -23.30 3.48 -0.58
N PRO A 225 -24.25 2.53 -0.59
CA PRO A 225 -24.07 1.23 0.04
C PRO A 225 -23.16 0.35 -0.83
N MET A 226 -22.04 -0.10 -0.25
CA MET A 226 -21.07 -0.96 -0.93
C MET A 226 -20.91 -2.32 -0.24
N GLY A 227 -20.70 -3.35 -1.06
CA GLY A 227 -20.61 -4.74 -0.65
C GLY A 227 -19.33 -5.01 0.12
N HIS A 228 -19.44 -5.77 1.20
CA HIS A 228 -18.30 -6.18 2.02
C HIS A 228 -18.00 -7.67 1.87
N SER A 229 -16.71 -8.02 1.89
CA SER A 229 -16.22 -9.40 1.94
C SER A 229 -16.86 -10.32 0.91
N SER A 230 -17.90 -11.09 1.28
CA SER A 230 -18.61 -12.07 0.44
C SER A 230 -19.60 -11.47 -0.54
N GLU A 231 -19.83 -10.16 -0.49
CA GLU A 231 -20.77 -9.44 -1.36
C GLU A 231 -20.11 -8.86 -2.63
N ARG A 232 -18.81 -9.08 -2.80
CA ARG A 232 -18.00 -8.53 -3.89
C ARG A 232 -16.97 -9.53 -4.39
N HIS A 233 -16.47 -9.26 -5.58
CA HIS A 233 -15.20 -9.78 -6.05
C HIS A 233 -14.05 -9.17 -5.24
N ASP A 234 -13.03 -9.99 -5.00
CA ASP A 234 -11.83 -9.55 -4.29
C ASP A 234 -10.63 -10.36 -4.80
N LEU A 235 -9.58 -9.65 -5.21
CA LEU A 235 -8.30 -10.25 -5.57
C LEU A 235 -7.28 -9.91 -4.50
N ILE A 236 -6.77 -10.95 -3.88
CA ILE A 236 -5.93 -10.85 -2.70
C ILE A 236 -4.54 -11.39 -3.03
N SER A 237 -3.51 -10.66 -2.64
CA SER A 237 -2.14 -11.15 -2.60
C SER A 237 -1.49 -10.58 -1.34
N TYR A 238 -1.01 -11.46 -0.46
CA TYR A 238 -0.34 -11.06 0.78
C TYR A 238 1.03 -11.72 0.90
N GLU A 239 1.97 -11.02 1.50
CA GLU A 239 3.36 -11.46 1.67
C GLU A 239 3.52 -12.37 2.92
N THR A 240 2.68 -13.40 3.03
CA THR A 240 2.64 -14.31 4.19
C THR A 240 3.80 -15.31 4.24
N HIS A 241 4.44 -15.56 3.10
CA HIS A 241 5.58 -16.45 2.96
C HIS A 241 6.45 -16.05 1.76
N SER A 242 7.56 -16.75 1.57
CA SER A 242 8.48 -16.59 0.44
C SER A 242 7.88 -17.16 -0.85
N GLY A 243 6.79 -16.56 -1.32
CA GLY A 243 6.07 -16.98 -2.50
C GLY A 243 5.08 -15.93 -2.96
N LEU A 244 4.82 -15.96 -4.26
CA LEU A 244 3.76 -15.19 -4.89
C LEU A 244 2.50 -16.06 -4.94
N TRP A 245 1.42 -15.59 -4.34
CA TRP A 245 0.12 -16.25 -4.46
C TRP A 245 -0.97 -15.22 -4.71
N ILE A 246 -2.04 -15.70 -5.33
CA ILE A 246 -3.27 -14.97 -5.55
C ILE A 246 -4.42 -15.75 -4.90
N GLY A 247 -5.28 -15.03 -4.20
CA GLY A 247 -6.58 -15.51 -3.76
C GLY A 247 -7.64 -14.72 -4.50
N TYR A 248 -8.72 -15.39 -4.90
CA TYR A 248 -9.87 -14.76 -5.51
C TYR A 248 -11.11 -15.11 -4.72
N ARG A 249 -11.94 -14.11 -4.47
CA ARG A 249 -13.27 -14.29 -3.93
C ARG A 249 -14.27 -13.82 -4.96
N GLN A 250 -15.36 -14.58 -5.08
CA GLN A 250 -16.54 -14.21 -5.85
C GLN A 250 -17.70 -13.81 -4.91
N PRO A 251 -18.62 -12.94 -5.35
CA PRO A 251 -19.80 -12.56 -4.59
C PRO A 251 -20.71 -13.78 -4.38
N VAL A 252 -20.82 -14.24 -3.13
CA VAL A 252 -21.45 -15.51 -2.76
C VAL A 252 -22.93 -15.53 -3.10
N LEU A 253 -23.65 -14.43 -2.87
CA LEU A 253 -25.09 -14.36 -3.16
C LEU A 253 -25.37 -14.31 -4.66
N ARG A 254 -24.50 -13.66 -5.43
CA ARG A 254 -24.57 -13.65 -6.89
C ARG A 254 -24.37 -15.05 -7.43
N GLU A 255 -23.34 -15.75 -6.96
CA GLU A 255 -23.03 -17.11 -7.39
C GLU A 255 -24.11 -18.10 -6.95
N TYR A 256 -24.65 -17.95 -5.74
CA TYR A 256 -25.81 -18.71 -5.30
C TYR A 256 -27.01 -18.50 -6.22
N ALA A 257 -27.31 -17.25 -6.61
CA ALA A 257 -28.39 -16.94 -7.54
C ALA A 257 -28.16 -17.59 -8.92
N ARG A 258 -26.93 -17.56 -9.45
CA ARG A 258 -26.50 -18.26 -10.69
C ARG A 258 -26.79 -19.75 -10.62
N ARG A 259 -26.43 -20.41 -9.51
CA ARG A 259 -26.71 -21.85 -9.30
C ARG A 259 -28.19 -22.18 -9.17
N GLN A 260 -29.02 -21.21 -8.79
CA GLN A 260 -30.49 -21.34 -8.79
C GLN A 260 -31.12 -21.00 -10.15
N GLY A 261 -30.32 -20.82 -11.21
CA GLY A 261 -30.79 -20.51 -12.56
C GLY A 261 -31.18 -19.05 -12.78
N LYS A 262 -30.78 -18.13 -11.89
CA LYS A 262 -30.94 -16.69 -12.10
C LYS A 262 -29.65 -16.12 -12.69
N GLU A 263 -29.74 -15.14 -13.58
CA GLU A 263 -28.57 -14.50 -14.17
C GLU A 263 -28.51 -13.02 -13.78
N PRO A 264 -28.08 -12.68 -12.54
CA PRO A 264 -27.89 -11.28 -12.15
C PRO A 264 -26.75 -10.65 -12.94
N GLU A 265 -27.05 -9.54 -13.61
CA GLU A 265 -26.10 -8.71 -14.34
C GLU A 265 -25.17 -7.96 -13.38
N PHE A 266 -25.70 -7.51 -12.23
CA PHE A 266 -24.96 -6.74 -11.23
C PHE A 266 -25.12 -7.30 -9.82
N THR A 267 -24.12 -7.08 -8.97
CA THR A 267 -24.12 -7.54 -7.57
C THR A 267 -25.30 -7.01 -6.76
N TYR A 268 -25.74 -5.76 -6.96
CA TYR A 268 -26.87 -5.16 -6.24
C TYR A 268 -28.21 -5.89 -6.43
N GLN A 269 -28.35 -6.67 -7.52
CA GLN A 269 -29.55 -7.47 -7.80
C GLN A 269 -29.63 -8.72 -6.91
N SER A 270 -28.49 -9.14 -6.35
CA SER A 270 -28.35 -10.32 -5.50
C SER A 270 -28.01 -9.99 -4.04
N ASN A 271 -27.33 -8.87 -3.81
CA ASN A 271 -26.97 -8.42 -2.47
C ASN A 271 -28.18 -7.77 -1.77
N PRO A 272 -28.37 -7.98 -0.45
CA PRO A 272 -29.46 -7.39 0.29
C PRO A 272 -29.36 -5.85 0.29
N GLY A 273 -30.46 -5.15 0.01
CA GLY A 273 -30.51 -3.69 0.11
C GLY A 273 -29.90 -2.92 -1.06
N GLU A 274 -29.87 -3.53 -2.26
CA GLU A 274 -29.35 -2.89 -3.49
C GLU A 274 -27.88 -2.45 -3.36
N VAL A 275 -27.09 -3.29 -2.68
CA VAL A 275 -25.68 -3.04 -2.38
C VAL A 275 -24.79 -3.41 -3.57
N TRP A 276 -24.07 -2.43 -4.10
CA TRP A 276 -23.13 -2.62 -5.21
C TRP A 276 -21.77 -3.11 -4.73
N GLU A 277 -21.06 -3.90 -5.53
CA GLU A 277 -19.61 -4.01 -5.37
C GLU A 277 -18.88 -2.80 -5.98
N GLU A 278 -17.68 -2.53 -5.45
CA GLU A 278 -16.94 -1.32 -5.79
C GLU A 278 -16.42 -1.34 -7.24
N ASP A 279 -15.93 -2.49 -7.72
CA ASP A 279 -15.37 -2.59 -9.06
C ASP A 279 -16.46 -2.34 -10.13
N GLU A 280 -17.63 -2.95 -9.98
CA GLU A 280 -18.80 -2.68 -10.84
C GLU A 280 -19.21 -1.21 -10.77
N PHE A 281 -19.29 -0.65 -9.56
CA PHE A 281 -19.66 0.76 -9.41
C PHE A 281 -18.68 1.69 -10.13
N TRP A 282 -17.37 1.45 -10.02
CA TRP A 282 -16.36 2.28 -10.67
C TRP A 282 -16.37 2.15 -12.19
N ILE A 283 -16.62 0.95 -12.72
CA ILE A 283 -16.84 0.73 -14.15
C ILE A 283 -18.07 1.52 -14.61
N GLU A 284 -19.21 1.37 -13.91
CA GLU A 284 -20.47 2.03 -14.27
C GLU A 284 -20.39 3.55 -14.20
N LEU A 285 -19.74 4.08 -13.16
CA LEU A 285 -19.55 5.52 -13.00
C LEU A 285 -18.64 6.06 -14.08
N SER A 286 -17.47 5.45 -14.28
CA SER A 286 -16.46 5.92 -15.23
C SER A 286 -16.98 5.91 -16.67
N TRP A 287 -17.79 4.91 -17.02
CA TRP A 287 -18.45 4.86 -18.32
C TRP A 287 -19.49 5.98 -18.51
N ARG A 288 -20.25 6.33 -17.46
CA ARG A 288 -21.33 7.33 -17.52
C ARG A 288 -20.85 8.76 -17.45
N ILE A 289 -19.72 9.05 -16.79
CA ILE A 289 -19.20 10.42 -16.67
C ILE A 289 -18.61 10.95 -17.98
N ASP A 290 -18.26 10.07 -18.91
CA ASP A 290 -17.62 10.42 -20.18
C ASP A 290 -18.40 9.87 -21.39
N PRO A 291 -19.69 10.19 -21.57
CA PRO A 291 -20.55 9.54 -22.56
C PRO A 291 -20.03 9.72 -24.00
N GLU A 292 -19.43 10.87 -24.28
CA GLU A 292 -18.86 11.25 -25.58
C GLU A 292 -17.36 10.93 -25.72
N GLY A 293 -16.69 10.41 -24.68
CA GLY A 293 -15.26 10.09 -24.70
C GLY A 293 -14.32 11.31 -24.65
N LYS A 294 -14.84 12.52 -24.40
CA LYS A 294 -14.07 13.77 -24.41
C LYS A 294 -13.10 13.88 -23.24
N LEU A 295 -13.34 13.17 -22.13
CA LEU A 295 -12.44 13.15 -20.98
C LEU A 295 -11.30 12.15 -21.14
N GLY A 296 -11.35 11.27 -22.15
CA GLY A 296 -10.41 10.16 -22.32
C GLY A 296 -10.54 9.08 -21.24
N VAL A 297 -11.66 9.07 -20.49
CA VAL A 297 -11.88 8.04 -19.47
C VAL A 297 -12.53 6.82 -20.11
N LYS A 298 -13.48 7.04 -21.02
CA LYS A 298 -14.29 5.96 -21.61
C LYS A 298 -13.45 4.90 -22.32
N GLU A 299 -12.37 5.28 -22.99
CA GLU A 299 -11.47 4.37 -23.70
C GLU A 299 -10.81 3.32 -22.79
N HIS A 300 -10.66 3.63 -21.50
CA HIS A 300 -10.06 2.72 -20.52
C HIS A 300 -11.05 1.68 -19.97
N PHE A 301 -12.34 1.81 -20.28
CA PHE A 301 -13.42 0.91 -19.83
C PHE A 301 -14.12 0.22 -21.00
N LEU A 302 -13.44 0.11 -22.15
CA LEU A 302 -13.89 -0.72 -23.28
C LEU A 302 -13.60 -2.20 -23.01
N SER A 303 -14.51 -3.07 -23.44
CA SER A 303 -14.31 -4.52 -23.36
C SER A 303 -13.17 -4.95 -24.29
N PRO A 304 -12.23 -5.79 -23.82
CA PRO A 304 -11.23 -6.40 -24.69
C PRO A 304 -11.79 -7.55 -25.55
N TYR A 305 -13.04 -7.96 -25.33
CA TYR A 305 -13.68 -9.09 -26.02
C TYR A 305 -14.87 -8.68 -26.90
N ARG A 306 -15.48 -7.52 -26.64
CA ARG A 306 -16.66 -7.01 -27.34
C ARG A 306 -16.38 -5.60 -27.84
N ASP A 307 -16.22 -5.46 -29.16
CA ASP A 307 -15.82 -4.20 -29.78
C ASP A 307 -16.84 -3.08 -29.53
N GLY A 308 -16.35 -1.91 -29.12
CA GLY A 308 -17.17 -0.74 -28.79
C GLY A 308 -18.05 -0.85 -27.55
N GLU A 309 -18.08 -2.00 -26.88
CA GLU A 309 -18.90 -2.22 -25.69
C GLU A 309 -18.16 -1.90 -24.38
N LYS A 310 -18.94 -1.65 -23.33
CA LYS A 310 -18.44 -1.42 -21.98
C LYS A 310 -17.89 -2.73 -21.40
N LEU A 311 -16.75 -2.62 -20.73
CA LEU A 311 -16.16 -3.67 -19.91
C LEU A 311 -17.14 -4.15 -18.83
N THR A 312 -17.32 -5.45 -18.67
CA THR A 312 -18.03 -6.01 -17.52
C THR A 312 -17.05 -6.49 -16.45
N ILE A 313 -17.54 -6.71 -15.23
CA ILE A 313 -16.69 -7.21 -14.14
C ILE A 313 -16.16 -8.62 -14.42
N ASP A 314 -16.98 -9.49 -15.02
CA ASP A 314 -16.58 -10.83 -15.43
C ASP A 314 -15.47 -10.76 -16.49
N GLU A 315 -15.52 -9.81 -17.44
CA GLU A 315 -14.46 -9.61 -18.42
C GLU A 315 -13.18 -9.06 -17.81
N TYR A 316 -13.29 -8.15 -16.84
CA TYR A 316 -12.15 -7.61 -16.11
C TYR A 316 -11.35 -8.73 -15.42
N TYR A 317 -12.03 -9.59 -14.66
CA TYR A 317 -11.39 -10.71 -13.97
C TYR A 317 -10.97 -11.83 -14.93
N ARG A 318 -11.74 -12.09 -15.99
CA ARG A 318 -11.35 -13.02 -17.04
C ARG A 318 -10.03 -12.60 -17.69
N TYR A 319 -9.91 -11.34 -18.10
CA TYR A 319 -8.71 -10.81 -18.71
C TYR A 319 -7.52 -10.93 -17.76
N LEU A 320 -7.71 -10.58 -16.49
CA LEU A 320 -6.69 -10.70 -15.47
C LEU A 320 -6.16 -12.14 -15.35
N PHE A 321 -7.05 -13.13 -15.23
CA PHE A 321 -6.65 -14.54 -15.07
C PHE A 321 -6.06 -15.15 -16.34
N GLU A 322 -6.48 -14.74 -17.53
CA GLU A 322 -5.85 -15.12 -18.79
C GLU A 322 -4.39 -14.65 -18.88
N HIS A 323 -3.99 -13.65 -18.08
CA HIS A 323 -2.63 -13.09 -18.03
C HIS A 323 -1.87 -13.44 -16.75
N VAL A 324 -2.38 -14.36 -15.91
CA VAL A 324 -1.64 -14.90 -14.77
C VAL A 324 -0.68 -16.00 -15.27
N PRO A 325 0.63 -15.89 -15.05
CA PRO A 325 1.59 -16.92 -15.49
C PRO A 325 1.25 -18.31 -14.94
N GLY A 326 1.14 -19.30 -15.83
CA GLY A 326 0.87 -20.71 -15.47
C GLY A 326 -0.61 -21.07 -15.26
N LEU A 327 -1.49 -20.07 -15.09
CA LEU A 327 -2.92 -20.32 -14.85
C LEU A 327 -3.66 -20.79 -16.12
N PRO A 328 -3.47 -20.20 -17.31
CA PRO A 328 -4.09 -20.68 -18.55
C PRO A 328 -3.67 -22.12 -18.90
N GLU A 329 -2.40 -22.47 -18.73
CA GLU A 329 -1.88 -23.81 -18.98
C GLU A 329 -2.54 -24.83 -18.04
N LYS A 330 -2.60 -24.51 -16.74
CA LYS A 330 -3.25 -25.37 -15.75
C LYS A 330 -4.76 -25.51 -16.00
N ALA A 331 -5.42 -24.46 -16.44
CA ALA A 331 -6.84 -24.50 -16.81
C ALA A 331 -7.10 -25.39 -18.03
N ALA A 332 -6.20 -25.35 -19.02
CA ALA A 332 -6.29 -26.20 -20.20
C ALA A 332 -6.17 -27.69 -19.85
N GLU A 333 -5.31 -28.07 -18.89
CA GLU A 333 -5.21 -29.46 -18.39
C GLU A 333 -6.54 -29.98 -17.81
N GLU A 334 -7.32 -29.10 -17.18
CA GLU A 334 -8.61 -29.43 -16.57
C GLU A 334 -9.79 -29.22 -17.54
N ASN A 335 -9.54 -28.90 -18.82
CA ASN A 335 -10.55 -28.53 -19.83
C ASN A 335 -11.46 -27.35 -19.40
N MET A 336 -10.90 -26.37 -18.68
CA MET A 336 -11.59 -25.18 -18.21
C MET A 336 -10.93 -23.90 -18.76
N SER A 337 -11.64 -22.77 -18.73
CA SER A 337 -10.99 -21.46 -18.90
C SER A 337 -10.28 -21.06 -17.60
N ALA A 338 -9.28 -20.18 -17.68
CA ALA A 338 -8.58 -19.66 -16.50
C ALA A 338 -9.56 -19.05 -15.47
N PHE A 339 -10.57 -18.33 -15.96
CA PHE A 339 -11.66 -17.79 -15.13
C PHE A 339 -12.47 -18.90 -14.45
N ARG A 340 -12.94 -19.90 -15.22
CA ARG A 340 -13.75 -21.01 -14.71
C ARG A 340 -12.99 -21.92 -13.74
N LEU A 341 -11.71 -22.17 -14.00
CA LEU A 341 -10.87 -22.96 -13.10
C LEU A 341 -10.80 -22.29 -11.71
N HIS A 342 -10.63 -20.96 -11.69
CA HIS A 342 -10.55 -20.22 -10.43
C HIS A 342 -11.90 -20.13 -9.69
N GLU A 343 -13.03 -20.10 -10.41
CA GLU A 343 -14.38 -20.26 -9.83
C GLU A 343 -14.61 -21.67 -9.26
N ALA A 344 -14.08 -22.70 -9.93
CA ALA A 344 -14.27 -24.10 -9.54
C ALA A 344 -13.48 -24.51 -8.28
N LEU A 345 -12.27 -23.97 -8.09
CA LEU A 345 -11.38 -24.34 -6.97
C LEU A 345 -11.92 -24.00 -5.58
N TRP A 346 -12.97 -23.16 -5.48
CA TRP A 346 -13.59 -22.74 -4.22
C TRP A 346 -15.04 -23.21 -4.06
N SER A 347 -15.48 -24.12 -4.93
CA SER A 347 -16.81 -24.75 -4.91
C SER A 347 -16.79 -26.03 -4.08
N PHE A 348 -16.64 -25.92 -2.75
CA PHE A 348 -16.80 -27.04 -1.81
C PHE A 348 -17.93 -26.80 -0.82
#